data_AF-A0A9D1WP22-F1
#
_entry.id   AF-A0A9D1WP22-F1
#
_cell.length_a   1.000
_cell.length_b   1.000
_cell.length_c   1.000
_cell.angle_alpha   90.00
_cell.angle_beta   90.00
_cell.angle_gamma   90.00
#
_symmetry.space_group_name_H-M   'P 1'
#
loop_
_entity.id
_entity.type
_entity.pdbx_description
1 polymer ?
#
loop_
_entity_poly.entity_id
_entity_poly.type
_entity_poly.pdbx_seq_one_letter_code
_entity_poly.pdbx_strand_id
1 'polypeptide(L)'
;MGDTYRSGPIITSLLDTDWYKLTMMQGVHHQYPNASVSWEFRCRNAEDLAPYVSEIRRQIDLLAELSLTREESDYLASFSYMSPDFIRFLELYRFRLEYVEVGMLGDELRIV
;
A
#
# COMPACT_ATOMS: atom_id res chain seq x y z
N MET A 1 12.84 11.47 -28.65
CA MET A 1 13.47 10.72 -27.55
C MET A 1 12.82 11.22 -26.26
N GLY A 2 11.53 10.96 -26.07
CA GLY A 2 11.07 9.92 -25.14
C GLY A 2 10.46 10.56 -23.89
N ASP A 3 9.32 11.24 -24.02
CA ASP A 3 8.40 11.38 -22.88
C ASP A 3 8.02 9.94 -22.47
N THR A 4 7.94 9.48 -21.22
CA THR A 4 7.26 10.09 -20.08
C THR A 4 7.63 9.31 -18.81
N TYR A 5 8.61 9.74 -18.00
CA TYR A 5 8.60 9.30 -16.59
C TYR A 5 7.54 10.14 -15.89
N ARG A 6 6.47 9.51 -15.41
CA ARG A 6 5.30 10.19 -14.85
C ARG A 6 5.72 11.10 -13.69
N SER A 7 5.46 12.39 -13.80
CA SER A 7 5.74 13.40 -12.76
C SER A 7 4.77 13.36 -11.56
N GLY A 8 4.00 12.28 -11.39
CA GLY A 8 2.88 12.18 -10.44
C GLY A 8 2.97 10.96 -9.51
N PRO A 9 1.91 10.68 -8.74
CA PRO A 9 1.78 9.42 -8.01
C PRO A 9 1.84 8.24 -8.97
N ILE A 10 2.64 7.22 -8.63
CA ILE A 10 2.73 5.98 -9.41
C ILE A 10 1.47 5.14 -9.16
N ILE A 11 1.12 4.95 -7.89
CA ILE A 11 -0.09 4.25 -7.45
C ILE A 11 -1.21 5.29 -7.30
N THR A 12 -2.29 5.13 -8.04
CA THR A 12 -3.40 6.10 -8.10
C THR A 12 -4.74 5.55 -7.59
N SER A 13 -4.79 4.27 -7.25
CA SER A 13 -6.01 3.57 -6.82
C SER A 13 -5.69 2.68 -5.62
N LEU A 14 -6.63 2.55 -4.68
CA LEU A 14 -6.50 1.60 -3.58
C LEU A 14 -6.60 0.13 -4.07
N LEU A 15 -7.21 -0.09 -5.24
CA LEU A 15 -7.34 -1.40 -5.88
C LEU A 15 -6.15 -1.75 -6.78
N ASP A 16 -5.17 -0.87 -6.95
CA ASP A 16 -3.89 -1.16 -7.61
C ASP A 16 -2.99 -2.00 -6.68
N THR A 17 -3.47 -3.21 -6.38
CA THR A 17 -2.84 -4.18 -5.50
C THR A 17 -3.30 -5.58 -5.87
N ASP A 18 -2.60 -6.61 -5.39
CA ASP A 18 -3.01 -7.98 -5.62
C ASP A 18 -4.31 -8.30 -4.86
N TRP A 19 -5.25 -8.97 -5.54
CA TRP A 19 -6.56 -9.32 -4.97
C TRP A 19 -6.50 -10.05 -3.62
N TYR A 20 -5.49 -10.90 -3.43
CA TYR A 20 -5.35 -11.66 -2.19
C TYR A 20 -5.09 -10.75 -0.98
N LYS A 21 -4.52 -9.56 -1.15
CA LYS A 21 -4.32 -8.59 -0.06
C LYS A 21 -5.65 -8.14 0.54
N LEU A 22 -6.65 -7.86 -0.32
CA LEU A 22 -7.98 -7.44 0.13
C LEU A 22 -8.74 -8.58 0.80
N THR A 23 -8.72 -9.78 0.21
CA THR A 23 -9.40 -10.94 0.80
C THR A 23 -8.76 -11.39 2.12
N MET A 24 -7.42 -11.36 2.23
CA MET A 24 -6.73 -11.58 3.50
C MET A 24 -7.05 -10.48 4.52
N MET A 25 -7.09 -9.21 4.09
CA MET A 25 -7.42 -8.09 4.97
C MET A 25 -8.83 -8.23 5.55
N GLN A 26 -9.82 -8.69 4.78
CA GLN A 26 -11.15 -9.03 5.30
C GLN A 26 -11.05 -10.12 6.39
N GLY A 27 -10.30 -11.19 6.13
CA GLY A 27 -10.08 -12.26 7.12
C GLY A 27 -9.45 -11.76 8.41
N VAL A 28 -8.45 -10.89 8.32
CA VAL A 28 -7.81 -10.24 9.47
C VAL A 28 -8.78 -9.29 10.17
N HIS A 29 -9.54 -8.49 9.43
CA HIS A 29 -10.50 -7.53 9.96
C HIS A 29 -11.56 -8.21 10.83
N HIS A 30 -12.05 -9.39 10.40
CA HIS A 30 -13.08 -10.13 11.12
C HIS A 30 -12.55 -11.01 12.26
N GLN A 31 -11.40 -11.67 12.07
CA GLN A 31 -10.91 -12.69 13.02
C GLN A 31 -9.83 -12.15 13.97
N TYR A 32 -9.05 -11.18 13.54
CA TYR A 32 -7.85 -10.70 14.24
C TYR A 32 -7.72 -9.17 14.23
N PRO A 33 -8.76 -8.39 14.62
CA PRO A 33 -8.75 -6.94 14.49
C PRO A 33 -7.67 -6.23 15.32
N ASN A 34 -7.19 -6.88 16.39
CA ASN A 34 -6.18 -6.33 17.31
C ASN A 34 -4.79 -6.97 17.14
N ALA A 35 -4.58 -7.78 16.10
CA ALA A 35 -3.27 -8.36 15.86
C ALA A 35 -2.28 -7.28 15.38
N SER A 36 -1.05 -7.33 15.89
CA SER A 36 0.04 -6.47 15.45
C SER A 36 1.09 -7.31 14.73
N VAL A 37 1.66 -6.76 13.65
CA VAL A 37 2.66 -7.42 12.81
C VAL A 37 3.76 -6.43 12.45
N SER A 38 4.92 -6.95 12.07
CA SER A 38 6.05 -6.18 11.55
C SER A 38 6.50 -6.75 10.22
N TRP A 39 6.88 -5.89 9.28
CA TRP A 39 7.44 -6.28 7.99
C TRP A 39 8.82 -5.65 7.83
N GLU A 40 9.70 -6.28 7.04
CA GLU A 40 10.99 -5.71 6.69
C GLU A 40 11.23 -5.92 5.19
N PHE A 41 11.54 -4.85 4.48
CA PHE A 41 11.99 -4.93 3.10
C PHE A 41 13.43 -5.43 3.03
N ARG A 42 13.70 -6.35 2.10
CA ARG A 42 15.06 -6.80 1.77
C ARG A 42 15.23 -6.96 0.26
N CYS A 43 16.20 -6.24 -0.31
CA CYS A 43 16.64 -6.46 -1.68
C CYS A 43 17.48 -7.75 -1.74
N ARG A 44 17.15 -8.68 -2.64
CA ARG A 44 17.89 -9.95 -2.80
C ARG A 44 18.99 -9.87 -3.86
N ASN A 45 19.09 -8.74 -4.55
CA ASN A 45 20.06 -8.48 -5.60
C ASN A 45 21.09 -7.46 -5.11
N ALA A 46 22.29 -7.47 -5.69
CA ALA A 46 23.35 -6.52 -5.38
C ALA A 46 23.15 -5.16 -6.08
N GLU A 47 21.94 -4.61 -6.00
CA GLU A 47 21.58 -3.33 -6.60
C GLU A 47 21.67 -2.21 -5.57
N ASP A 48 22.29 -1.09 -5.96
CA ASP A 48 22.36 0.10 -5.13
C ASP A 48 21.04 0.87 -5.19
N LEU A 49 20.30 0.84 -4.09
CA LEU A 49 19.02 1.53 -3.94
C LEU A 49 19.13 2.88 -3.22
N ALA A 50 20.32 3.27 -2.77
CA ALA A 50 20.55 4.52 -2.05
C ALA A 50 20.07 5.76 -2.83
N PRO A 51 20.25 5.86 -4.17
CA PRO A 51 19.80 7.02 -4.94
C PRO A 51 18.28 7.22 -4.92
N TYR A 52 17.50 6.16 -4.69
CA TYR A 52 16.04 6.18 -4.82
C TYR A 52 15.31 6.48 -3.49
N VAL A 53 16.02 6.53 -2.37
CA VAL A 53 15.41 6.69 -1.02
C VAL A 53 14.48 7.90 -0.94
N SER A 54 14.90 9.04 -1.49
CA SER A 54 14.11 10.27 -1.48
C SER A 54 12.83 10.14 -2.31
N GLU A 55 12.89 9.48 -3.46
CA GLU A 55 11.74 9.24 -4.31
C GLU A 55 10.78 8.20 -3.73
N ILE A 56 11.32 7.14 -3.11
CA ILE A 56 10.54 6.13 -2.39
C ILE A 56 9.74 6.78 -1.26
N ARG A 57 10.39 7.63 -0.45
CA ARG A 57 9.71 8.39 0.62
C ARG A 57 8.58 9.24 0.05
N ARG A 58 8.86 10.01 -1.01
CA ARG A 58 7.85 10.84 -1.68
C ARG A 58 6.65 10.02 -2.16
N GLN A 59 6.87 8.85 -2.76
CA GLN A 59 5.78 7.99 -3.23
C GLN A 59 5.00 7.37 -2.07
N ILE A 60 5.67 6.99 -0.98
CA ILE A 60 5.01 6.52 0.25
C ILE A 60 4.13 7.61 0.85
N ASP A 61 4.59 8.86 0.88
CA ASP A 61 3.78 9.99 1.36
C ASP A 61 2.49 10.15 0.55
N LEU A 62 2.57 9.97 -0.78
CA LEU A 62 1.40 10.04 -1.67
C LEU A 62 0.41 8.90 -1.44
N LEU A 63 0.82 7.75 -0.86
CA LEU A 63 -0.12 6.68 -0.50
C LEU A 63 -1.14 7.13 0.55
N ALA A 64 -0.78 8.09 1.42
CA ALA A 64 -1.71 8.61 2.43
C ALA A 64 -2.93 9.33 1.82
N GLU A 65 -2.82 9.80 0.57
CA GLU A 65 -3.90 10.48 -0.16
C GLU A 65 -4.89 9.49 -0.80
N LEU A 66 -4.53 8.21 -0.91
CA LEU A 66 -5.38 7.19 -1.52
C LEU A 66 -6.63 6.95 -0.68
N SER A 67 -7.76 6.87 -1.38
CA SER A 67 -9.06 6.56 -0.81
C SER A 67 -9.83 5.67 -1.75
N LEU A 68 -10.63 4.76 -1.21
CA LEU A 68 -11.55 3.98 -2.03
C LEU A 68 -12.60 4.92 -2.61
N THR A 69 -12.66 4.98 -3.94
CA THR A 69 -13.68 5.75 -4.65
C THR A 69 -15.03 5.02 -4.60
N ARG A 70 -16.11 5.74 -4.92
CA ARG A 70 -17.45 5.15 -4.99
C ARG A 70 -17.53 4.03 -6.04
N GLU A 71 -16.91 4.23 -7.21
CA GLU A 71 -16.89 3.25 -8.29
C GLU A 71 -16.14 1.98 -7.89
N GLU A 72 -15.02 2.13 -7.16
CA GLU A 72 -14.27 1.00 -6.62
C GLU A 72 -15.03 0.27 -5.50
N SER A 73 -15.76 1.00 -4.65
CA SER A 73 -16.65 0.42 -3.64
C SER A 73 -17.76 -0.42 -4.29
N ASP A 74 -18.44 0.12 -5.31
CA ASP A 74 -19.47 -0.59 -6.06
C ASP A 74 -18.89 -1.83 -6.78
N TYR A 75 -17.66 -1.72 -7.32
CA TYR A 75 -16.94 -2.86 -7.90
C TYR A 75 -16.68 -3.96 -6.86
N LEU A 76 -16.21 -3.61 -5.67
CA LEU A 76 -16.01 -4.58 -4.58
C LEU A 76 -17.32 -5.22 -4.12
N ALA A 77 -18.41 -4.46 -4.09
CA ALA A 77 -19.74 -4.97 -3.72
C ALA A 77 -20.32 -5.98 -4.72
N SER A 78 -19.78 -6.04 -5.95
CA SER A 78 -20.18 -7.05 -6.94
C SER A 78 -19.74 -8.48 -6.56
N PHE A 79 -18.74 -8.62 -5.68
CA PHE A 79 -18.26 -9.91 -5.22
C PHE A 79 -19.09 -10.42 -4.03
N SER A 80 -19.81 -11.52 -4.21
CA SER A 80 -20.75 -12.06 -3.20
C SER A 80 -20.11 -12.45 -1.86
N TYR A 81 -18.79 -12.61 -1.81
CA TYR A 81 -18.03 -12.98 -0.62
C TYR A 81 -17.32 -11.79 0.04
N MET A 82 -17.39 -10.59 -0.56
CA MET A 82 -16.97 -9.36 0.10
C MET A 82 -18.10 -8.85 0.98
N SER A 83 -17.81 -8.69 2.26
CA SER A 83 -18.78 -8.30 3.26
C SER A 83 -19.06 -6.79 3.22
N PRO A 84 -20.32 -6.35 3.36
CA PRO A 84 -20.66 -4.92 3.32
C PRO A 84 -20.04 -4.09 4.44
N ASP A 85 -19.73 -4.69 5.59
CA ASP A 85 -18.99 -4.03 6.68
C ASP A 85 -17.51 -3.82 6.33
N PHE A 86 -16.85 -4.80 5.71
CA PHE A 86 -15.47 -4.64 5.27
C PHE A 86 -15.33 -3.59 4.16
N ILE A 87 -16.28 -3.52 3.21
CA ILE A 87 -16.27 -2.47 2.18
C ILE A 87 -16.40 -1.08 2.82
N ARG A 88 -17.33 -0.92 3.78
CA ARG A 88 -17.45 0.34 4.55
C ARG A 88 -16.19 0.69 5.33
N PHE A 89 -15.49 -0.31 5.86
CA PHE A 89 -14.18 -0.11 6.47
C PHE A 89 -13.15 0.41 5.45
N LEU A 90 -13.09 -0.14 4.24
CA LEU A 90 -12.18 0.31 3.18
C LEU A 90 -12.48 1.74 2.69
N GLU A 91 -13.74 2.17 2.69
CA GLU A 91 -14.11 3.57 2.37
C GLU A 91 -13.47 4.57 3.33
N LEU A 92 -13.38 4.19 4.62
CA LEU A 92 -12.77 4.99 5.68
C LEU A 92 -11.26 4.78 5.81
N TYR A 93 -10.73 3.69 5.25
CA TYR A 93 -9.33 3.31 5.36
C TYR A 93 -8.41 4.33 4.69
N ARG A 94 -7.32 4.69 5.37
CA ARG A 94 -6.21 5.48 4.84
C ARG A 94 -4.90 4.87 5.30
N PHE A 95 -3.88 4.91 4.44
CA PHE A 95 -2.53 4.51 4.84
C PHE A 95 -2.02 5.45 5.93
N ARG A 96 -1.42 4.85 6.97
CA ARG A 96 -0.85 5.57 8.11
C ARG A 96 0.67 5.51 7.99
N LEU A 97 1.27 6.65 7.64
CA LEU A 97 2.71 6.76 7.40
C LEU A 97 3.54 6.53 8.67
N GLU A 98 2.93 6.67 9.85
CA GLU A 98 3.57 6.37 11.14
C GLU A 98 3.98 4.90 11.30
N TYR A 99 3.47 4.00 10.45
CA TYR A 99 3.83 2.58 10.44
C TYR A 99 4.92 2.23 9.42
N VAL A 100 5.56 3.23 8.78
CA VAL A 100 6.58 3.00 7.76
C VAL A 100 7.80 3.87 8.05
N GLU A 101 8.93 3.23 8.33
CA GLU A 101 10.23 3.87 8.46
C GLU A 101 11.10 3.51 7.27
N VAL A 102 11.47 4.52 6.47
CA VAL A 102 12.36 4.34 5.31
C VAL A 102 13.73 4.92 5.64
N GLY A 103 14.80 4.15 5.46
CA GLY A 103 16.16 4.62 5.68
C GLY A 103 17.21 3.75 5.02
N MET A 104 18.47 4.10 5.25
CA MET A 104 19.63 3.29 4.85
C MET A 104 20.28 2.70 6.09
N LEU A 105 20.66 1.42 6.02
CA LEU A 105 21.49 0.75 7.01
C LEU A 105 22.79 0.30 6.33
N GLY A 106 23.84 1.12 6.45
CA GLY A 106 25.03 0.96 5.61
C GLY A 106 24.67 1.21 4.14
N ASP A 107 24.96 0.23 3.30
CA ASP A 107 24.68 0.28 1.85
C ASP A 107 23.34 -0.36 1.48
N GLU A 108 22.54 -0.82 2.45
CA GLU A 108 21.25 -1.48 2.21
C GLU A 108 20.05 -0.55 2.50
N LEU A 109 19.06 -0.57 1.60
CA LEU A 109 17.77 0.07 1.83
C LEU A 109 16.97 -0.71 2.88
N ARG A 110 16.53 -0.02 3.93
CA ARG A 110 15.67 -0.56 4.99
C ARG A 110 14.31 0.13 4.97
N ILE A 111 13.26 -0.68 4.92
CA ILE A 111 11.87 -0.25 5.14
C ILE A 111 11.28 -1.18 6.19
N VAL A 112 10.87 -0.62 7.33
CA VAL A 112 10.26 -1.36 8.46
C VAL A 112 8.96 -0.72 8.91
#